data_AF-A0AAD0XAK7-F1
#
_entry.id   AF-A0AAD0XAK7-F1
#
_cell.length_a   1.000
_cell.length_b   1.000
_cell.length_c   1.000
_cell.angle_alpha   90.00
_cell.angle_beta   90.00
_cell.angle_gamma   90.00
#
_symmetry.space_group_name_H-M   'P 1'
#
loop_
_entity.id
_entity.type
_entity.pdbx_description
1 polymer ?
#
loop_
_entity_poly.entity_id
_entity_poly.type
_entity_poly.pdbx_seq_one_letter_code
_entity_poly.pdbx_strand_id
1 'polypeptide(L)' 'MNKKQSSQQMASTASQVLRDKNSSAIQKELAGSVLSQYSSNKQTGAQMETTASKVLTSDKYNDLTKGLAGSVLSQANKER' A
#
# COMPACT_ATOMS: atom_id res chain seq x y z
N MET A 1 11.05 16.32 -6.37
CA MET A 1 10.84 15.52 -5.14
C MET A 1 10.77 14.04 -5.49
N ASN A 2 11.47 13.20 -4.72
CA ASN A 2 11.79 11.78 -4.93
C ASN A 2 10.57 10.82 -5.01
N LYS A 3 9.61 11.07 -5.92
CA LYS A 3 8.44 10.20 -6.11
C LYS A 3 8.81 8.73 -6.42
N LYS A 4 10.05 8.47 -6.88
CA LYS A 4 10.58 7.14 -7.22
C LYS A 4 11.28 6.41 -6.05
N GLN A 5 11.89 7.15 -5.12
CA GLN A 5 12.70 6.53 -4.05
C GLN A 5 11.80 5.94 -2.96
N SER A 6 10.77 6.69 -2.54
CA SER A 6 9.79 6.21 -1.55
C SER A 6 8.89 5.10 -2.10
N SER A 7 8.55 5.13 -3.39
CA SER A 7 7.72 4.07 -4.01
C SER A 7 8.47 2.75 -4.18
N GLN A 8 9.78 2.80 -4.47
CA GLN A 8 10.60 1.61 -4.63
C GLN A 8 10.91 0.94 -3.27
N GLN A 9 11.15 1.73 -2.23
CA GLN A 9 11.26 1.21 -0.86
C GLN A 9 9.94 0.57 -0.41
N MET A 10 8.80 1.22 -0.62
CA MET A 10 7.50 0.63 -0.27
C MET A 10 7.12 -0.58 -1.11
N ALA A 11 7.47 -0.63 -2.39
CA ALA A 11 7.29 -1.85 -3.20
C ALA A 11 8.14 -3.01 -2.66
N SER A 12 9.36 -2.72 -2.18
CA SER A 12 10.22 -3.73 -1.56
C SER A 12 9.63 -4.24 -0.24
N THR A 13 9.15 -3.33 0.62
CA THR A 13 8.45 -3.68 1.87
C THR A 13 7.16 -4.47 1.60
N ALA A 14 6.36 -4.05 0.61
CA ALA A 14 5.17 -4.77 0.18
C ALA A 14 5.51 -6.18 -0.31
N SER A 15 6.60 -6.35 -1.06
CA SER A 15 7.07 -7.66 -1.50
C SER A 15 7.45 -8.57 -0.33
N GLN A 16 8.07 -8.01 0.71
CA GLN A 16 8.39 -8.74 1.93
C GLN A 16 7.12 -9.17 2.67
N VAL A 17 6.14 -8.27 2.81
CA VAL A 17 4.85 -8.54 3.44
C VAL A 17 4.05 -9.63 2.71
N LEU A 18 4.09 -9.66 1.37
CA LEU A 18 3.48 -10.74 0.59
C LEU A 18 4.15 -12.09 0.82
N ARG A 19 5.48 -12.10 0.97
CA ARG A 19 6.27 -13.32 1.20
C ARG A 19 6.24 -13.79 2.65
N ASP A 20 5.88 -12.91 3.57
CA ASP A 20 5.77 -13.22 4.98
C ASP A 20 4.51 -14.03 5.29
N LYS A 21 4.70 -15.17 5.96
CA LYS A 21 3.64 -16.09 6.35
C LYS A 21 2.81 -15.53 7.52
N ASN A 22 3.44 -14.70 8.37
CA ASN A 22 2.80 -14.09 9.53
C ASN A 22 2.03 -12.81 9.20
N SER A 23 2.22 -12.27 8.01
CA SER A 23 1.51 -11.09 7.55
C SER A 23 0.01 -11.37 7.37
N SER A 24 -0.81 -10.47 7.91
CA SER A 24 -2.27 -10.56 7.87
C SER A 24 -2.82 -10.42 6.45
N ALA A 25 -4.06 -10.87 6.25
CA ALA A 25 -4.73 -10.76 4.97
C ALA A 25 -4.78 -9.30 4.47
N ILE A 26 -5.11 -8.36 5.35
CA ILE A 26 -5.18 -6.93 5.00
C ILE A 26 -3.81 -6.37 4.58
N GLN A 27 -2.73 -6.78 5.26
CA GLN A 27 -1.38 -6.36 4.92
C GLN A 27 -0.99 -6.87 3.53
N LYS A 28 -1.35 -8.11 3.20
CA LYS A 28 -1.10 -8.71 1.89
C LYS A 28 -1.92 -8.03 0.79
N GLU A 29 -3.18 -7.71 1.05
CA GLU A 29 -4.03 -6.97 0.10
C GLU A 29 -3.49 -5.56 -0.20
N LEU A 30 -3.09 -4.82 0.84
CA LEU A 30 -2.49 -3.50 0.70
C LEU A 30 -1.15 -3.58 -0.04
N ALA A 31 -0.29 -4.52 0.35
CA ALA A 31 1.00 -4.75 -0.28
C ALA A 31 0.86 -5.13 -1.77
N GLY A 32 -0.08 -6.01 -2.10
CA GLY A 32 -0.41 -6.38 -3.48
C GLY A 32 -0.87 -5.16 -4.29
N SER A 33 -1.66 -4.27 -3.68
CA SER A 33 -2.11 -3.05 -4.35
C SER A 33 -0.98 -2.05 -4.57
N VAL A 34 -0.05 -1.88 -3.61
CA VAL A 34 1.16 -1.06 -3.81
C VAL A 34 2.01 -1.62 -4.95
N LEU A 35 2.21 -2.93 -4.99
CA LEU A 35 3.02 -3.57 -6.04
C LEU A 35 2.38 -3.51 -7.42
N SER A 36 1.06 -3.70 -7.49
CA SER A 36 0.30 -3.57 -8.73
C SER A 36 0.43 -2.15 -9.31
N GLN A 37 0.31 -1.12 -8.46
CA GLN A 37 0.52 0.28 -8.86
C GLN A 37 1.97 0.63 -9.19
N TYR A 38 2.92 -0.06 -8.56
CA TYR A 38 4.34 0.16 -8.85
C TYR A 38 4.76 -0.46 -10.19
N SER A 39 4.28 -1.67 -10.47
CA SER A 39 4.63 -2.45 -11.67
C SER A 39 3.80 -2.07 -12.90
N SER A 40 2.63 -1.49 -12.71
CA SER A 40 1.67 -1.20 -13.77
C SER A 40 1.11 0.20 -13.55
N ASN A 41 0.81 0.93 -14.63
CA ASN A 41 -0.05 2.13 -14.57
C ASN A 41 -1.53 1.75 -14.23
N LYS A 42 -1.73 0.71 -13.40
CA LYS A 42 -3.05 0.28 -12.96
C LYS A 42 -3.40 1.08 -11.71
N GLN A 43 -4.48 1.82 -11.81
CA GLN A 43 -5.00 2.62 -10.71
C GLN A 43 -5.59 1.71 -9.63
N THR A 44 -5.41 2.11 -8.36
CA THR A 44 -6.09 1.47 -7.23
C THR A 44 -7.60 1.57 -7.40
N GLY A 45 -8.32 0.47 -7.25
CA GLY A 45 -9.78 0.52 -7.23
C GLY A 45 -10.30 1.26 -5.99
N ALA A 46 -11.41 1.98 -6.11
CA ALA A 46 -12.03 2.74 -5.03
C ALA A 46 -12.27 1.92 -3.74
N GLN A 47 -12.52 0.61 -3.88
CA GLN A 47 -12.63 -0.30 -2.74
C GLN A 47 -11.34 -0.37 -1.91
N MET A 48 -10.19 -0.48 -2.58
CA MET A 48 -8.89 -0.57 -1.93
C MET A 48 -8.45 0.76 -1.33
N GLU A 49 -8.78 1.89 -1.98
CA GLU A 49 -8.62 3.21 -1.37
C GLU A 49 -9.41 3.33 -0.08
N THR A 50 -10.68 2.87 -0.09
CA THR A 50 -11.54 2.87 1.10
C THR A 50 -10.94 2.01 2.21
N THR A 51 -10.45 0.82 1.87
CA THR A 51 -9.77 -0.07 2.83
C THR A 51 -8.51 0.57 3.39
N ALA A 52 -7.66 1.15 2.54
CA ALA A 52 -6.46 1.86 2.97
C ALA A 52 -6.80 3.04 3.90
N SER A 53 -7.84 3.81 3.59
CA SER A 53 -8.31 4.92 4.44
C SER A 53 -8.79 4.44 5.82
N LYS A 54 -9.54 3.34 5.86
CA LYS A 54 -9.96 2.70 7.12
C LYS A 54 -8.78 2.18 7.94
N VAL A 55 -7.77 1.62 7.26
CA VAL A 55 -6.56 1.13 7.92
C VAL A 55 -5.74 2.30 8.50
N LEU A 56 -5.63 3.40 7.76
CA LEU A 56 -4.91 4.59 8.21
C LEU A 56 -5.53 5.21 9.46
N THR A 57 -6.87 5.24 9.51
CA THR A 57 -7.65 5.87 10.58
C THR A 57 -7.91 4.94 11.78
N SER A 58 -7.59 3.65 11.68
CA SER A 58 -7.84 2.68 12.75
C SER A 58 -6.60 2.45 13.61
N ASP A 59 -6.77 2.52 14.93
CA ASP A 59 -5.71 2.25 15.91
C ASP A 59 -5.38 0.76 16.05
N LYS A 60 -6.19 -0.11 15.44
CA LYS A 60 -5.96 -1.56 15.43
C LYS A 60 -4.72 -1.97 14.62
N TYR A 61 -4.30 -1.12 13.68
CA TYR A 61 -3.20 -1.44 12.77
C TYR A 61 -1.89 -0.79 13.18
N ASN A 62 -0.81 -1.54 13.02
CA ASN A 62 0.54 -1.06 13.27
C ASN A 62 1.02 -0.07 12.19
N ASP A 63 2.10 0.65 12.51
CA ASP A 63 2.67 1.67 11.62
C ASP A 63 3.08 1.12 10.26
N LEU A 64 3.50 -0.15 10.19
CA LEU A 64 3.82 -0.80 8.93
C LEU A 64 2.59 -0.89 8.01
N THR A 65 1.46 -1.33 8.54
CA THR A 65 0.22 -1.49 7.78
C THR A 65 -0.37 -0.13 7.40
N LYS A 66 -0.30 0.84 8.33
CA LYS A 66 -0.65 2.25 8.04
C LYS A 66 0.27 2.85 6.97
N GLY A 67 1.56 2.54 6.98
CA GLY A 67 2.52 2.97 5.97
C GLY A 67 2.20 2.43 4.58
N LEU A 68 1.85 1.13 4.48
CA LEU A 68 1.38 0.53 3.23
C LEU A 68 0.10 1.20 2.72
N ALA A 69 -0.89 1.41 3.60
CA ALA A 69 -2.13 2.09 3.26
C ALA A 69 -1.90 3.54 2.79
N GLY A 70 -1.04 4.28 3.48
CA GLY A 70 -0.65 5.64 3.08
C GLY A 70 0.04 5.66 1.71
N SER A 71 0.86 4.64 1.42
CA SER A 71 1.48 4.48 0.10
C SER A 71 0.43 4.19 -0.99
N VAL A 72 -0.57 3.35 -0.72
CA VAL A 72 -1.68 3.09 -1.66
C VAL A 72 -2.43 4.39 -1.96
N LEU A 73 -2.85 5.14 -0.94
CA LEU A 73 -3.61 6.38 -1.10
C LEU A 73 -2.78 7.47 -1.81
N SER A 74 -1.51 7.62 -1.46
CA SER A 74 -0.62 8.58 -2.09
C SER A 74 -0.36 8.26 -3.56
N GLN A 75 -0.36 6.99 -3.94
CA GLN A 75 -0.17 6.55 -5.32
C GLN A 75 -1.47 6.61 -6.13
N ALA A 76 -2.61 6.33 -5.52
CA ALA A 76 -3.91 6.44 -6.18
C ALA A 76 -4.29 7.88 -6.53
N ASN A 77 -3.83 8.86 -5.74
CA ASN A 77 -4.14 10.28 -5.94
C ASN A 77 -3.09 11.05 -6.77
N LYS A 78 -2.09 10.36 -7.37
CA LYS A 78 -1.04 11.02 -8.18
C LYS A 78 -1.50 11.45 -9.57
N GLU A 79 -2.69 11.07 -10.01
CA GLU A 79 -3.29 11.41 -11.31
C GLU A 79 -4.51 12.36 -11.23
N ARG A 80 -4.77 12.99 -10.07
CA ARG A 80 -5.78 14.07 -9.97
C ARG A 80 -5.18 15.45 -10.20
#